data_AF-A0A4Q4B6B1-F1
#
_entry.id   AF-A0A4Q4B6B1-F1
#
_cell.length_a   1.000
_cell.length_b   1.000
_cell.length_c   1.000
_cell.angle_alpha   90.00
_cell.angle_beta   90.00
_cell.angle_gamma   90.00
#
_symmetry.space_group_name_H-M   'P 1'
#
loop_
_entity.id
_entity.type
_entity.pdbx_description
1 polymer ?
#
loop_
_entity_poly.entity_id
_entity_poly.type
_entity_poly.pdbx_seq_one_letter_code
_entity_poly.pdbx_strand_id
1 'polypeptide(L)'
;MIDDLKKLFLRFNYTDEKGFILNLPSLNNGEHLTLGFDNKRKEFNIHFTNDNITVPGAKQREFIFAMSAFRFFLFLKRFEVFYNQSIVNLVLSYKTNLGKLKKHKFIVNTFVTSDEAEDKLIHKRKNGKHWKFRENFDWNLIADNFKYLEESDLNSDEVLIAYKYNKGHLSLQGFIYKFEHLKGVYFIPIRKYNRFAKYMAIAMYNYLNAYPTEETLPFRQLMFKRLKHPYLNKQEEKSLQS
;
A
#
# COMPACT_ATOMS: atom_id res chain seq x y z
N MET A 1 -12.23 -15.97 -7.08
CA MET A 1 -11.94 -15.12 -5.90
C MET A 1 -10.90 -15.73 -4.96
N ILE A 2 -11.15 -16.92 -4.35
CA ILE A 2 -10.14 -17.63 -3.53
C ILE A 2 -8.95 -18.11 -4.37
N ASP A 3 -9.20 -18.66 -5.56
CA ASP A 3 -8.12 -19.12 -6.45
C ASP A 3 -7.31 -17.97 -7.09
N ASP A 4 -7.84 -16.75 -7.08
CA ASP A 4 -7.13 -15.56 -7.55
C ASP A 4 -6.24 -14.97 -6.46
N LEU A 5 -6.67 -15.03 -5.20
CA LEU A 5 -5.83 -14.69 -4.03
C LEU A 5 -4.69 -15.71 -3.84
N LYS A 6 -4.90 -17.00 -4.19
CA LYS A 6 -3.84 -18.03 -4.18
C LYS A 6 -2.70 -17.76 -5.17
N LYS A 7 -2.90 -16.89 -6.17
CA LYS A 7 -1.86 -16.44 -7.10
C LYS A 7 -0.99 -15.32 -6.53
N LEU A 8 -1.37 -14.76 -5.38
CA LEU A 8 -0.58 -13.75 -4.68
C LEU A 8 0.56 -14.41 -3.89
N PHE A 9 1.69 -14.72 -4.54
CA PHE A 9 2.89 -15.23 -3.88
C PHE A 9 3.98 -14.17 -3.82
N LEU A 10 4.67 -14.06 -2.68
CA LEU A 10 5.96 -13.36 -2.58
C LEU A 10 7.06 -14.38 -2.86
N ARG A 11 7.83 -14.20 -3.94
CA ARG A 11 8.99 -15.05 -4.22
C ARG A 11 10.28 -14.28 -4.02
N PHE A 12 11.17 -14.87 -3.22
CA PHE A 12 12.51 -14.37 -3.00
C PHE A 12 13.48 -15.35 -3.63
N ASN A 13 14.34 -14.87 -4.52
CA ASN A 13 15.48 -15.64 -5.02
C ASN A 13 16.75 -14.82 -4.81
N TYR A 14 17.81 -15.46 -4.34
CA TYR A 14 19.14 -14.87 -4.24
C TYR A 14 20.15 -15.84 -4.80
N THR A 15 21.04 -15.36 -5.67
CA THR A 15 22.27 -16.06 -6.01
C THR A 15 23.42 -15.06 -6.08
N ASP A 16 24.63 -15.49 -5.73
CA ASP A 16 25.81 -14.62 -5.76
C ASP A 16 26.06 -14.04 -7.17
N GLU A 17 25.73 -14.82 -8.21
CA GLU A 17 25.91 -14.43 -9.62
C GLU A 17 24.83 -13.47 -10.15
N LYS A 18 23.56 -13.65 -9.75
CA LYS A 18 22.41 -12.91 -10.32
C LYS A 18 21.85 -11.85 -9.39
N GLY A 19 22.30 -11.82 -8.14
CA GLY A 19 21.84 -10.91 -7.09
C GLY A 19 20.47 -11.30 -6.52
N PHE A 20 19.74 -10.30 -6.03
CA PHE A 20 18.47 -10.48 -5.33
C PHE A 20 17.29 -10.24 -6.26
N ILE A 21 16.25 -11.07 -6.17
CA ILE A 21 15.00 -10.89 -6.91
C ILE A 21 13.82 -11.10 -5.96
N LEU A 22 12.96 -10.08 -5.89
CA LEU A 22 11.66 -10.13 -5.25
C LEU A 22 10.57 -10.03 -6.30
N ASN A 23 9.71 -11.05 -6.38
CA ASN A 23 8.50 -11.00 -7.21
C ASN A 23 7.29 -10.74 -6.31
N LEU A 24 6.58 -9.66 -6.62
CA LEU A 24 5.32 -9.25 -6.05
C LEU A 24 4.21 -9.54 -7.06
N PRO A 25 3.14 -10.21 -6.65
CA PRO A 25 2.08 -10.60 -7.58
C PRO A 25 1.23 -9.38 -7.97
N SER A 26 0.67 -9.38 -9.18
CA SER A 26 -0.31 -8.37 -9.61
C SER A 26 -1.74 -8.92 -9.55
N LEU A 27 -2.73 -8.05 -9.77
CA LEU A 27 -4.15 -8.46 -9.90
C LEU A 27 -4.44 -9.17 -11.23
N ASN A 28 -3.54 -9.09 -12.21
CA ASN A 28 -3.68 -9.72 -13.50
C ASN A 28 -3.02 -11.11 -13.48
N ASN A 29 -3.72 -12.12 -14.00
CA ASN A 29 -3.18 -13.48 -14.10
C ASN A 29 -1.91 -13.51 -14.93
N GLY A 30 -0.85 -14.13 -14.41
CA GLY A 30 0.43 -14.27 -15.09
C GLY A 30 1.26 -12.98 -15.15
N GLU A 31 0.83 -11.89 -14.51
CA GLU A 31 1.62 -10.67 -14.40
C GLU A 31 2.10 -10.47 -12.96
N HIS A 32 3.38 -10.12 -12.80
CA HIS A 32 3.97 -9.84 -11.49
C HIS A 32 4.97 -8.68 -11.57
N LEU A 33 5.05 -7.88 -10.51
CA LEU A 33 6.06 -6.86 -10.33
C LEU A 33 7.36 -7.50 -9.83
N THR A 34 8.46 -7.27 -10.53
CA THR A 34 9.78 -7.75 -10.17
C THR A 34 10.63 -6.59 -9.65
N LEU A 35 11.23 -6.77 -8.48
CA LEU A 35 12.28 -5.94 -7.93
C LEU A 35 13.57 -6.76 -7.94
N GLY A 36 14.41 -6.53 -8.94
CA GLY A 36 15.72 -7.17 -9.06
C GLY A 36 16.84 -6.27 -8.59
N PHE A 37 17.87 -6.83 -7.98
CA PHE A 37 19.16 -6.21 -7.74
C PHE A 37 20.22 -6.98 -8.52
N ASP A 38 20.88 -6.32 -9.46
CA ASP A 38 21.96 -6.89 -10.26
C ASP A 38 23.29 -6.70 -9.51
N ASN A 39 23.93 -7.81 -9.12
CA ASN A 39 25.19 -7.79 -8.39
C ASN A 39 26.37 -7.24 -9.20
N LYS A 40 26.37 -7.39 -10.53
CA LYS A 40 27.44 -6.92 -11.43
C LYS A 40 27.33 -5.42 -11.67
N ARG A 41 26.11 -4.95 -11.96
CA ARG A 41 25.83 -3.53 -12.22
C ARG A 41 25.66 -2.71 -10.94
N LYS A 42 25.42 -3.37 -9.80
CA LYS A 42 25.07 -2.74 -8.51
C LYS A 42 23.86 -1.82 -8.66
N GLU A 43 22.82 -2.30 -9.34
CA GLU A 43 21.62 -1.54 -9.68
C GLU A 43 20.36 -2.30 -9.29
N PHE A 44 19.37 -1.56 -8.81
CA PHE A 44 17.99 -2.04 -8.71
C PHE A 44 17.28 -1.82 -10.03
N ASN A 45 16.56 -2.84 -10.48
CA ASN A 45 15.72 -2.82 -11.67
C ASN A 45 14.30 -3.25 -11.29
N ILE A 46 13.34 -2.38 -11.54
CA ILE A 46 11.93 -2.61 -11.24
C ILE A 46 11.14 -2.65 -12.54
N HIS A 47 10.39 -3.73 -12.76
CA HIS A 47 9.57 -3.93 -13.95
C HIS A 47 8.38 -4.86 -13.68
N PHE A 48 7.30 -4.70 -14.42
CA PHE A 48 6.28 -5.77 -14.52
C PHE A 48 6.77 -6.83 -15.51
N THR A 49 6.48 -8.09 -15.20
CA THR A 49 6.75 -9.26 -16.04
C THR A 49 5.43 -9.94 -16.33
N ASN A 50 5.13 -10.19 -17.61
CA ASN A 50 3.97 -10.96 -18.03
C ASN A 50 4.41 -12.35 -18.52
N ASP A 51 4.22 -13.35 -17.67
CA ASP A 51 4.58 -14.75 -17.91
C ASP A 51 3.71 -15.43 -18.99
N ASN A 52 2.57 -14.84 -19.35
CA ASN A 52 1.72 -15.36 -20.43
C ASN A 52 2.30 -15.07 -21.82
N ILE A 53 3.26 -14.14 -21.93
CA ILE A 53 3.93 -13.82 -23.19
C ILE A 53 5.06 -14.82 -23.39
N THR A 54 4.79 -15.89 -24.15
CA THR A 54 5.75 -16.96 -24.48
C THR A 54 6.37 -16.82 -25.87
N VAL A 55 5.93 -15.83 -26.65
CA VAL A 55 6.38 -15.60 -28.03
C VAL A 55 7.82 -15.09 -28.03
N PRO A 56 8.76 -15.76 -28.74
CA PRO A 56 10.14 -15.29 -28.87
C PRO A 56 10.20 -13.86 -29.46
N GLY A 57 10.90 -12.96 -28.78
CA GLY A 57 11.07 -11.56 -29.21
C GLY A 57 9.96 -10.60 -28.78
N ALA A 58 8.86 -11.09 -28.18
CA ALA A 58 7.83 -10.22 -27.63
C ALA A 58 8.31 -9.56 -26.32
N LYS A 59 7.91 -8.30 -26.10
CA LYS A 59 8.31 -7.53 -24.92
C LYS A 59 7.58 -8.06 -23.68
N GLN A 60 8.22 -9.01 -23.00
CA GLN A 60 7.68 -9.65 -21.79
C GLN A 60 7.70 -8.75 -20.55
N ARG A 61 8.54 -7.70 -20.57
CA ARG A 61 8.80 -6.82 -19.42
C ARG A 61 8.38 -5.38 -19.70
N GLU A 62 7.51 -4.86 -18.84
CA GLU A 62 7.21 -3.42 -18.78
C GLU A 62 8.10 -2.76 -17.73
N PHE A 63 9.16 -2.11 -18.21
CA PHE A 63 10.15 -1.47 -17.36
C PHE A 63 9.57 -0.25 -16.64
N ILE A 64 9.75 -0.20 -15.32
CA ILE A 64 9.39 0.96 -14.52
C ILE A 64 10.61 1.88 -14.41
N PHE A 65 11.66 1.47 -13.72
CA PHE A 65 12.94 2.19 -13.67
C PHE A 65 14.11 1.29 -13.27
N ALA A 66 15.32 1.77 -13.54
CA ALA A 66 16.55 1.26 -12.95
C ALA A 66 17.29 2.39 -12.24
N MET A 67 17.97 2.04 -11.16
CA MET A 67 18.71 3.01 -10.35
C MET A 67 19.86 2.29 -9.65
N SER A 68 21.04 2.92 -9.60
CA SER A 68 22.16 2.38 -8.83
C SER A 68 21.79 2.20 -7.36
N ALA A 69 22.31 1.16 -6.72
CA ALA A 69 22.02 0.84 -5.33
C ALA A 69 22.27 2.01 -4.40
N PHE A 70 23.38 2.73 -4.59
CA PHE A 70 23.68 3.93 -3.81
C PHE A 70 22.56 4.96 -3.90
N ARG A 71 22.09 5.29 -5.12
CA ARG A 71 21.01 6.27 -5.32
C ARG A 71 19.68 5.76 -4.80
N PHE A 72 19.40 4.47 -4.96
CA PHE A 72 18.18 3.84 -4.47
C PHE A 72 18.11 3.89 -2.93
N PHE A 73 19.18 3.50 -2.24
CA PHE A 73 19.24 3.61 -0.78
C PHE A 73 19.22 5.05 -0.29
N LEU A 74 19.91 5.97 -0.98
CA LEU A 74 19.86 7.40 -0.65
C LEU A 74 18.44 7.96 -0.80
N PHE A 75 17.75 7.57 -1.88
CA PHE A 75 16.34 7.92 -2.10
C PHE A 75 15.45 7.38 -0.99
N LEU A 76 15.54 6.08 -0.67
CA LEU A 76 14.77 5.45 0.40
C LEU A 76 15.02 6.16 1.73
N LYS A 77 16.29 6.45 2.08
CA LYS A 77 16.61 7.07 3.35
C LYS A 77 16.07 8.50 3.47
N ARG A 78 16.23 9.30 2.42
CA ARG A 78 15.69 10.67 2.40
C ARG A 78 14.16 10.67 2.46
N PHE A 79 13.54 9.76 1.71
CA PHE A 79 12.09 9.67 1.68
C PHE A 79 11.51 9.12 2.98
N GLU A 80 12.18 8.16 3.64
CA GLU A 80 11.82 7.68 4.97
C GLU A 80 11.77 8.83 5.98
N VAL A 81 12.84 9.63 6.07
CA VAL A 81 12.91 10.76 7.00
C VAL A 81 11.80 11.78 6.70
N PHE A 82 11.66 12.17 5.44
CA PHE A 82 10.64 13.12 5.02
C PHE A 82 9.21 12.61 5.27
N TYR A 83 8.94 11.35 4.94
CA TYR A 83 7.65 10.70 5.16
C TYR A 83 7.33 10.64 6.64
N ASN A 84 8.25 10.16 7.48
CA ASN A 84 8.07 10.03 8.92
C ASN A 84 7.77 11.37 9.58
N GLN A 85 8.51 12.42 9.25
CA GLN A 85 8.23 13.76 9.76
C GLN A 85 6.86 14.26 9.29
N SER A 86 6.54 14.05 8.01
CA SER A 86 5.30 14.55 7.42
C SER A 86 4.05 13.81 7.93
N ILE A 87 4.13 12.49 8.14
CA ILE A 87 3.02 11.70 8.69
C ILE A 87 2.80 12.02 10.16
N VAL A 88 3.86 12.22 10.96
CA VAL A 88 3.75 12.66 12.35
C VAL A 88 3.04 14.03 12.42
N ASN A 89 3.47 14.99 11.60
CA ASN A 89 2.81 16.30 11.53
C ASN A 89 1.33 16.18 11.12
N LEU A 90 1.03 15.30 10.14
CA LEU A 90 -0.35 15.03 9.76
C LEU A 90 -1.14 14.52 10.97
N VAL A 91 -0.70 13.44 11.61
CA VAL A 91 -1.37 12.82 12.77
C VAL A 91 -1.63 13.86 13.86
N LEU A 92 -0.58 14.56 14.29
CA LEU A 92 -0.66 15.51 15.41
C LEU A 92 -1.62 16.68 15.14
N SER A 93 -1.80 17.07 13.87
CA SER A 93 -2.75 18.12 13.47
C SER A 93 -4.22 17.72 13.56
N TYR A 94 -4.54 16.44 13.73
CA TYR A 94 -5.92 15.92 13.83
C TYR A 94 -6.26 15.33 15.20
N LYS A 95 -5.82 15.99 16.27
CA LYS A 95 -6.24 15.65 17.64
C LYS A 95 -7.77 15.74 17.79
N THR A 96 -8.36 14.75 18.43
CA THR A 96 -9.80 14.61 18.68
C THR A 96 -10.05 14.03 20.08
N ASN A 97 -11.30 13.64 20.36
CA ASN A 97 -11.68 12.90 21.56
C ASN A 97 -12.71 11.81 21.24
N LEU A 98 -12.81 10.80 22.11
CA LEU A 98 -13.70 9.67 21.94
C LEU A 98 -15.18 10.09 21.79
N GLY A 99 -15.63 11.09 22.55
CA GLY A 99 -17.02 11.59 22.46
C GLY A 99 -17.37 12.08 21.06
N LYS A 100 -16.47 12.86 20.43
CA LYS A 100 -16.64 13.31 19.04
C LYS A 100 -16.68 12.12 18.08
N LEU A 101 -15.82 11.12 18.26
CA LEU A 101 -15.79 9.93 17.39
C LEU A 101 -17.06 9.09 17.51
N LYS A 102 -17.53 8.82 18.74
CA LYS A 102 -18.79 8.11 19.01
C LYS A 102 -20.00 8.82 18.38
N LYS A 103 -20.02 10.17 18.41
CA LYS A 103 -21.09 10.97 17.79
C LYS A 103 -21.19 10.77 16.28
N HIS A 104 -20.09 10.42 15.61
CA HIS A 104 -20.07 10.11 14.17
C HIS A 104 -20.51 8.67 13.86
N LYS A 105 -20.72 7.83 14.90
CA LYS A 105 -21.10 6.41 14.80
C LYS A 105 -20.14 5.61 13.92
N PHE A 106 -18.83 5.80 14.14
CA PHE A 106 -17.83 5.03 13.42
C PHE A 106 -17.89 3.56 13.81
N ILE A 107 -17.71 2.72 12.79
CA ILE A 107 -17.56 1.27 12.91
C ILE A 107 -16.06 1.00 12.75
N VAL A 108 -15.50 0.19 13.64
CA VAL A 108 -14.11 -0.29 13.55
C VAL A 108 -14.12 -1.79 13.36
N ASN A 109 -13.06 -2.32 12.76
CA ASN A 109 -12.83 -3.75 12.67
C ASN A 109 -11.65 -4.11 13.59
N THR A 110 -11.93 -4.90 14.63
CA THR A 110 -10.96 -5.35 15.63
C THR A 110 -10.33 -6.70 15.30
N PHE A 111 -10.64 -7.26 14.13
CA PHE A 111 -10.09 -8.53 13.68
C PHE A 111 -8.60 -8.44 13.39
N VAL A 112 -8.12 -7.31 12.83
CA VAL A 112 -6.74 -7.22 12.32
C VAL A 112 -5.69 -7.13 13.44
N THR A 113 -6.10 -6.88 14.68
CA THR A 113 -5.19 -6.68 15.83
C THR A 113 -5.02 -7.89 16.73
N SER A 114 -5.68 -9.04 16.46
CA SER A 114 -5.53 -10.24 17.29
C SER A 114 -4.69 -11.33 16.61
N ASP A 115 -3.75 -11.92 17.36
CA ASP A 115 -3.00 -13.11 16.93
C ASP A 115 -3.93 -14.25 16.50
N GLU A 116 -5.12 -14.31 17.11
CA GLU A 116 -6.20 -15.25 16.79
C GLU A 116 -6.74 -15.07 15.36
N ALA A 117 -6.82 -13.85 14.85
CA ALA A 117 -7.29 -13.58 13.51
C ALA A 117 -6.27 -14.04 12.46
N GLU A 118 -5.00 -13.82 12.74
CA GLU A 118 -3.90 -14.27 11.88
C GLU A 118 -3.88 -15.80 11.76
N ASP A 119 -4.09 -16.52 12.86
CA ASP A 119 -4.15 -17.99 12.88
C ASP A 119 -5.41 -18.55 12.17
N LYS A 120 -6.52 -17.80 12.20
CA LYS A 120 -7.77 -18.13 11.50
C LYS A 120 -7.70 -17.82 10.00
N LEU A 121 -6.97 -16.78 9.60
CA LEU A 121 -6.77 -16.37 8.22
C LEU A 121 -5.67 -17.17 7.50
N ILE A 122 -4.56 -17.46 8.19
CA ILE A 122 -3.31 -17.92 7.59
C ILE A 122 -2.83 -19.19 8.31
N HIS A 123 -2.34 -20.16 7.54
CA HIS A 123 -1.53 -21.25 8.09
C HIS A 123 -0.12 -20.73 8.42
N LYS A 124 0.15 -20.48 9.72
CA LYS A 124 1.50 -20.26 10.23
C LYS A 124 2.27 -21.60 10.22
N ARG A 125 3.44 -21.59 9.56
CA ARG A 125 4.43 -22.67 9.32
C ARG A 125 4.19 -24.07 9.93
N LYS A 126 4.21 -25.08 9.04
CA LYS A 126 4.82 -26.40 9.31
C LYS A 126 5.87 -26.70 8.24
N ASN A 127 7.08 -27.07 8.63
CA ASN A 127 8.16 -27.61 7.78
C ASN A 127 8.56 -26.75 6.56
N GLY A 128 9.02 -25.51 6.79
CA GLY A 128 9.77 -24.74 5.79
C GLY A 128 8.98 -24.15 4.61
N LYS A 129 7.66 -24.36 4.51
CA LYS A 129 6.81 -23.76 3.46
C LYS A 129 6.07 -22.50 3.94
N HIS A 130 5.69 -21.70 2.94
CA HIS A 130 5.29 -20.29 3.02
C HIS A 130 3.90 -20.10 3.66
N TRP A 131 3.64 -18.86 4.07
CA TRP A 131 2.36 -18.38 4.57
C TRP A 131 1.29 -18.56 3.49
N LYS A 132 0.21 -19.29 3.78
CA LYS A 132 -0.92 -19.50 2.86
C LYS A 132 -2.23 -19.21 3.59
N PHE A 133 -3.15 -18.54 2.90
CA PHE A 133 -4.53 -18.40 3.38
C PHE A 133 -5.20 -19.76 3.53
N ARG A 134 -6.01 -19.93 4.57
CA ARG A 134 -6.84 -21.13 4.74
C ARG A 134 -7.92 -21.17 3.66
N GLU A 135 -8.20 -22.37 3.13
CA GLU A 135 -9.19 -22.54 2.06
C GLU A 135 -10.64 -22.40 2.56
N ASN A 136 -10.90 -22.74 3.83
CA ASN A 136 -12.21 -22.67 4.47
C ASN A 136 -12.32 -21.43 5.36
N PHE A 137 -12.18 -20.25 4.75
CA PHE A 137 -12.22 -19.01 5.48
C PHE A 137 -13.64 -18.67 5.97
N ASP A 138 -13.81 -18.43 7.27
CA ASP A 138 -15.09 -18.02 7.85
C ASP A 138 -15.30 -16.51 7.69
N TRP A 139 -16.07 -16.14 6.67
CA TRP A 139 -16.40 -14.75 6.38
C TRP A 139 -17.30 -14.11 7.44
N ASN A 140 -18.12 -14.90 8.13
CA ASN A 140 -18.95 -14.39 9.22
C ASN A 140 -18.05 -13.88 10.34
N LEU A 141 -16.92 -14.56 10.57
CA LEU A 141 -15.96 -14.15 11.57
C LEU A 141 -15.34 -12.77 11.28
N ILE A 142 -15.12 -12.37 10.02
CA ILE A 142 -14.72 -10.98 9.71
C ILE A 142 -15.88 -10.01 9.93
N ALA A 143 -17.07 -10.40 9.45
CA ALA A 143 -18.26 -9.56 9.51
C ALA A 143 -18.65 -9.23 10.96
N ASP A 144 -18.59 -10.22 11.85
CA ASP A 144 -18.91 -10.12 13.27
C ASP A 144 -17.92 -9.23 14.05
N ASN A 145 -16.71 -9.04 13.51
CA ASN A 145 -15.70 -8.15 14.09
C ASN A 145 -15.89 -6.67 13.75
N PHE A 146 -16.89 -6.32 12.93
CA PHE A 146 -17.28 -4.93 12.74
C PHE A 146 -18.22 -4.49 13.86
N LYS A 147 -17.74 -3.58 14.71
CA LYS A 147 -18.52 -3.02 15.81
C LYS A 147 -18.38 -1.51 15.90
N TYR A 148 -19.29 -0.86 16.63
CA TYR A 148 -19.14 0.55 16.93
C TYR A 148 -17.93 0.79 17.83
N LEU A 149 -17.25 1.91 17.63
CA LEU A 149 -16.06 2.27 18.40
C LEU A 149 -16.38 2.41 19.90
N GLU A 150 -15.68 1.63 20.72
CA GLU A 150 -15.69 1.69 22.17
C GLU A 150 -14.38 2.25 22.74
N GLU A 151 -14.34 2.46 24.05
CA GLU A 151 -13.12 2.97 24.69
C GLU A 151 -12.03 1.90 24.79
N SER A 152 -12.44 0.65 25.03
CA SER A 152 -11.59 -0.54 25.05
C SER A 152 -10.87 -0.80 23.74
N ASP A 153 -11.41 -0.32 22.61
CA ASP A 153 -10.78 -0.48 21.29
C ASP A 153 -9.59 0.45 21.10
N LEU A 154 -9.51 1.53 21.88
CA LEU A 154 -8.41 2.48 21.82
C LEU A 154 -7.23 1.94 22.63
N ASN A 155 -6.63 0.84 22.15
CA ASN A 155 -5.34 0.37 22.62
C ASN A 155 -4.24 1.35 22.18
N SER A 156 -3.21 1.46 23.01
CA SER A 156 -2.05 2.30 22.69
C SER A 156 -1.27 1.71 21.53
N ASP A 157 -0.80 2.59 20.65
CA ASP A 157 0.09 2.32 19.51
C ASP A 157 -0.50 1.44 18.39
N GLU A 158 -1.80 1.16 18.43
CA GLU A 158 -2.55 0.51 17.35
C GLU A 158 -3.26 1.54 16.45
N VAL A 159 -3.41 1.18 15.17
CA VAL A 159 -4.15 1.97 14.19
C VAL A 159 -5.50 1.31 13.94
N LEU A 160 -6.58 2.00 14.29
CA LEU A 160 -7.92 1.56 13.94
C LEU A 160 -8.37 2.18 12.62
N ILE A 161 -8.94 1.35 11.76
CA ILE A 161 -9.57 1.81 10.52
C ILE A 161 -11.04 2.13 10.81
N ALA A 162 -11.43 3.38 10.59
CA ALA A 162 -12.77 3.86 10.89
C ALA A 162 -13.65 3.85 9.63
N TYR A 163 -14.78 3.16 9.71
CA TYR A 163 -15.79 3.06 8.67
C TYR A 163 -17.09 3.74 9.10
N LYS A 164 -17.95 4.00 8.12
CA LYS A 164 -19.33 4.41 8.34
C LYS A 164 -20.24 3.65 7.39
N TYR A 165 -21.25 3.01 7.97
CA TYR A 165 -22.30 2.36 7.22
C TYR A 165 -23.46 3.33 7.00
N ASN A 166 -23.85 3.52 5.74
CA ASN A 166 -24.97 4.38 5.37
C ASN A 166 -25.68 3.80 4.14
N LYS A 167 -26.99 3.60 4.22
CA LYS A 167 -27.84 3.11 3.11
C LYS A 167 -27.26 1.88 2.38
N GLY A 168 -26.83 0.84 3.10
CA GLY A 168 -26.28 -0.37 2.47
C GLY A 168 -24.79 -0.29 2.12
N HIS A 169 -24.13 0.86 2.32
CA HIS A 169 -22.74 1.05 1.93
C HIS A 169 -21.83 1.30 3.13
N LEU A 170 -20.81 0.44 3.28
CA LEU A 170 -19.71 0.65 4.20
C LEU A 170 -18.64 1.49 3.51
N SER A 171 -18.31 2.64 4.08
CA SER A 171 -17.35 3.59 3.52
C SER A 171 -16.22 3.89 4.50
N LEU A 172 -14.98 3.84 4.03
CA LEU A 172 -13.80 4.24 4.80
C LEU A 172 -13.86 5.74 5.10
N GLN A 173 -13.79 6.09 6.38
CA GLN A 173 -13.84 7.47 6.86
C GLN A 173 -12.47 8.00 7.25
N GLY A 174 -11.56 7.14 7.70
CA GLY A 174 -10.22 7.54 8.11
C GLY A 174 -9.54 6.56 9.05
N PHE A 175 -8.55 7.06 9.75
CA PHE A 175 -7.69 6.29 10.64
C PHE A 175 -7.69 6.92 12.03
N ILE A 176 -7.86 6.11 13.06
CA ILE A 176 -7.82 6.53 14.46
C ILE A 176 -6.51 6.03 15.07
N TYR A 177 -5.83 6.91 15.80
CA TYR A 177 -4.60 6.61 16.52
C TYR A 177 -4.76 7.00 17.98
N LYS A 178 -4.18 6.20 18.87
CA LYS A 178 -3.90 6.57 20.26
C LYS A 178 -2.47 6.14 20.54
N PHE A 179 -1.66 7.07 21.02
CA PHE A 179 -0.25 6.78 21.34
C PHE A 179 -0.09 6.65 22.83
N GLU A 180 0.72 5.71 23.30
CA GLU A 180 0.95 5.52 24.73
C GLU A 180 1.52 6.82 25.36
N HIS A 181 2.47 7.43 24.67
CA HIS A 181 3.22 8.58 25.18
C HIS A 181 2.58 9.95 24.90
N LEU A 182 1.44 10.01 24.20
CA LEU A 182 0.75 11.26 23.91
C LEU A 182 -0.65 11.29 24.52
N LYS A 183 -0.96 12.35 25.25
CA LYS A 183 -2.31 12.59 25.78
C LYS A 183 -3.27 12.96 24.65
N GLY A 184 -3.98 11.98 24.09
CA GLY A 184 -5.12 12.21 23.22
C GLY A 184 -5.39 11.09 22.21
N VAL A 185 -6.56 11.19 21.58
CA VAL A 185 -6.93 10.38 20.42
C VAL A 185 -6.78 11.25 19.19
N TYR A 186 -6.36 10.68 18.07
CA TYR A 186 -6.17 11.39 16.81
C TYR A 186 -7.01 10.70 15.73
N PHE A 187 -7.68 11.47 14.88
CA PHE A 187 -8.48 10.91 13.78
C PHE A 187 -8.18 11.64 12.49
N ILE A 188 -7.51 10.95 11.57
CA ILE A 188 -7.17 11.49 10.25
C ILE A 188 -8.29 11.13 9.28
N PRO A 189 -9.05 12.10 8.76
CA PRO A 189 -10.07 11.81 7.76
C PRO A 189 -9.41 11.30 6.47
N ILE A 190 -10.06 10.35 5.79
CA ILE A 190 -9.55 9.74 4.55
C ILE A 190 -9.21 10.80 3.48
N ARG A 191 -10.00 11.87 3.40
CA ARG A 191 -9.74 12.99 2.47
C ARG A 191 -8.41 13.68 2.75
N LYS A 192 -8.01 13.78 4.02
CA LYS A 192 -6.76 14.41 4.45
C LYS A 192 -5.59 13.47 4.25
N TYR A 193 -5.76 12.19 4.55
CA TYR A 193 -4.78 11.15 4.24
C TYR A 193 -4.51 11.05 2.73
N ASN A 194 -5.56 11.02 1.90
CA ASN A 194 -5.41 10.98 0.44
C ASN A 194 -4.67 12.21 -0.11
N ARG A 195 -4.92 13.39 0.47
CA ARG A 195 -4.18 14.61 0.13
C ARG A 195 -2.70 14.49 0.52
N PHE A 196 -2.42 13.96 1.71
CA PHE A 196 -1.05 13.68 2.16
C PHE A 196 -0.35 12.70 1.20
N ALA A 197 -0.96 11.57 0.87
CA ALA A 197 -0.42 10.58 -0.07
C ALA A 197 -0.11 11.20 -1.44
N LYS A 198 -0.98 12.09 -1.93
CA LYS A 198 -0.74 12.85 -3.17
C LYS A 198 0.49 13.76 -3.05
N TYR A 199 0.66 14.48 -1.95
CA TYR A 199 1.85 15.31 -1.73
C TYR A 199 3.13 14.48 -1.64
N MET A 200 3.06 13.31 -1.02
CA MET A 200 4.18 12.37 -0.99
C MET A 200 4.58 11.91 -2.40
N ALA A 201 3.61 11.57 -3.25
CA ALA A 201 3.88 11.22 -4.65
C ALA A 201 4.49 12.38 -5.45
N ILE A 202 4.03 13.62 -5.22
CA ILE A 202 4.62 14.82 -5.83
C ILE A 202 6.06 15.02 -5.35
N ALA A 203 6.33 14.84 -4.06
CA ALA A 203 7.67 14.96 -3.50
C ALA A 203 8.64 13.93 -4.10
N MET A 204 8.19 12.67 -4.26
CA MET A 204 8.98 11.63 -4.96
C MET A 204 9.30 12.04 -6.40
N TYR A 205 8.30 12.54 -7.13
CA TYR A 205 8.48 13.01 -8.51
C TYR A 205 9.49 14.16 -8.59
N ASN A 206 9.36 15.16 -7.71
CA ASN A 206 10.28 16.30 -7.65
C ASN A 206 11.71 15.86 -7.31
N TYR A 207 11.88 14.92 -6.38
CA TYR A 207 13.19 14.36 -6.06
C TYR A 207 13.84 13.72 -7.29
N LEU A 208 13.10 12.86 -8.00
CA LEU A 208 13.61 12.18 -9.19
C LEU A 208 13.93 13.16 -10.33
N ASN A 209 13.20 14.28 -10.42
CA ASN A 209 13.50 15.34 -11.38
C ASN A 209 14.69 16.22 -10.99
N ALA A 210 14.95 16.39 -9.69
CA ALA A 210 16.13 17.12 -9.22
C ALA A 210 17.43 16.32 -9.45
N TYR A 211 17.34 14.99 -9.50
CA TYR A 211 18.44 14.08 -9.77
C TYR A 211 18.14 13.17 -10.96
N PRO A 212 17.95 13.75 -12.17
CA PRO A 212 17.46 13.00 -13.32
C PRO A 212 18.53 12.03 -13.85
N THR A 213 18.08 10.89 -14.35
CA THR A 213 18.88 10.00 -15.20
C THR A 213 18.10 9.55 -16.42
N GLU A 214 18.79 8.96 -17.39
CA GLU A 214 18.16 8.31 -18.54
C GLU A 214 17.32 7.11 -18.10
N GLU A 215 17.81 6.31 -17.15
CA GLU A 215 17.13 5.12 -16.66
C GLU A 215 15.85 5.44 -15.86
N THR A 216 15.78 6.62 -15.26
CA THR A 216 14.60 7.10 -14.52
C THR A 216 13.63 7.90 -15.38
N LEU A 217 14.01 8.28 -16.61
CA LEU A 217 13.17 9.08 -17.49
C LEU A 217 11.79 8.45 -17.77
N PRO A 218 11.66 7.15 -18.11
CA PRO A 218 10.36 6.54 -18.36
C PRO A 218 9.44 6.64 -17.13
N PHE A 219 9.99 6.39 -15.94
CA PHE A 219 9.23 6.50 -14.70
C PHE A 219 8.81 7.93 -14.38
N ARG A 220 9.70 8.90 -14.58
CA ARG A 220 9.39 10.33 -14.37
C ARG A 220 8.26 10.78 -15.31
N GLN A 221 8.29 10.36 -16.58
CA GLN A 221 7.21 10.64 -17.55
C GLN A 221 5.88 10.00 -17.12
N LEU A 222 5.92 8.74 -16.66
CA LEU A 222 4.73 8.05 -16.14
C LEU A 222 4.15 8.76 -14.91
N MET A 223 5.01 9.11 -13.95
CA MET A 223 4.60 9.86 -12.75
C MET A 223 3.99 11.21 -13.12
N PHE A 224 4.62 11.95 -14.04
CA PHE A 224 4.09 13.22 -14.53
C PHE A 224 2.68 13.04 -15.12
N LYS A 225 2.49 12.07 -16.02
CA LYS A 225 1.19 11.78 -16.62
C LYS A 225 0.12 11.46 -15.57
N ARG A 226 0.45 10.64 -14.56
CA ARG A 226 -0.47 10.28 -13.47
C ARG A 226 -0.75 11.44 -12.50
N LEU A 227 0.20 12.34 -12.30
CA LEU A 227 0.04 13.52 -11.44
C LEU A 227 -0.71 14.67 -12.11
N LYS A 228 -0.61 14.79 -13.45
CA LYS A 228 -1.18 15.89 -14.25
C LYS A 228 -2.72 15.90 -14.29
N HIS A 229 -3.40 14.77 -14.07
CA HIS A 229 -4.84 14.67 -14.34
C HIS A 229 -5.70 14.10 -13.18
N PRO A 230 -6.15 14.93 -12.23
CA PRO A 230 -7.25 14.56 -11.33
C PRO A 230 -8.63 15.11 -11.72
N TYR A 231 -8.71 16.10 -12.64
CA TYR A 231 -9.94 16.88 -12.87
C TYR A 231 -10.48 16.85 -14.31
N LEU A 232 -9.70 16.40 -15.29
CA LEU A 232 -10.11 16.39 -16.70
C LEU A 232 -11.10 15.26 -17.03
N ASN A 233 -10.97 14.08 -16.40
CA ASN A 233 -11.91 12.98 -16.66
C ASN A 233 -13.36 13.31 -16.32
N LYS A 234 -13.65 14.19 -15.34
CA LYS A 234 -15.05 14.53 -15.01
C LYS A 234 -15.72 15.47 -16.01
N GLN A 235 -14.95 16.23 -16.79
CA GLN A 235 -15.50 17.06 -17.86
C GLN A 235 -15.58 16.28 -19.17
N GLU A 236 -14.58 15.44 -19.47
CA GLU A 236 -14.59 14.57 -20.66
C GLU A 236 -15.64 13.45 -20.56
N GLU A 237 -15.87 12.86 -19.38
CA GLU A 237 -16.97 11.90 -19.15
C GLU A 237 -18.36 12.55 -19.32
N LYS A 238 -18.49 13.85 -19.00
CA LYS A 238 -19.74 14.60 -19.23
C LYS A 238 -19.96 14.97 -20.68
N SER A 239 -18.89 15.27 -21.44
CA SER A 239 -18.99 15.59 -22.87
C SER A 239 -19.17 14.36 -23.77
N LEU A 240 -18.81 13.16 -23.28
CA LEU A 240 -19.04 11.89 -23.98
C LEU A 240 -20.43 11.29 -23.68
N GLN A 241 -21.17 11.87 -22.72
CA GLN A 241 -22.55 11.50 -22.37
C GLN A 241 -23.58 12.57 -22.79
N SER A 242 -23.14 13.64 -23.47
CA SER A 242 -23.98 14.72 -24.01
C SER A 242 -24.10 14.62 -25.52
#